data_AF-X1VD96-F1
#
_entry.id   AF-X1VD96-F1
#
_cell.length_a   1.000
_cell.length_b   1.000
_cell.length_c   1.000
_cell.angle_alpha   90.00
_cell.angle_beta   90.00
_cell.angle_gamma   90.00
#
_symmetry.space_group_name_H-M   'P 1'
#
loop_
_entity.id
_entity.type
_entity.pdbx_description
1 polymer ?
#
loop_
_entity_poly.entity_id
_entity_poly.type
_entity_poly.pdbx_seq_one_letter_code
_entity_poly.pdbx_strand_id
1 'polypeptide(L)' 'MRARACIKCKEYMIIHANNPLNQTKIGNFERNHHQHTLITVTLEEIKDEYQIINNNGSKDSTNNSTNS' A
#
# COMPACT_ATOMS: atom_id res chain seq x y z
N MET A 1 -12.04 -0.69 -4.80
CA MET A 1 -10.72 -1.35 -5.06
C MET A 1 -10.31 -2.08 -3.79
N ARG A 2 -9.68 -3.27 -3.81
CA ARG A 2 -9.31 -3.98 -2.55
C ARG A 2 -7.90 -3.60 -2.08
N ALA A 3 -7.71 -3.62 -0.78
CA ALA A 3 -6.43 -3.40 -0.12
C ALA A 3 -6.16 -4.47 0.94
N ARG A 4 -4.90 -4.87 1.08
CA ARG A 4 -4.39 -5.65 2.21
C ARG A 4 -3.77 -4.68 3.19
N ALA A 5 -4.25 -4.67 4.43
CA ALA A 5 -3.84 -3.71 5.44
C ALA A 5 -3.32 -4.40 6.69
N CYS A 6 -2.29 -3.83 7.29
CA CYS A 6 -1.68 -4.28 8.55
C CYS A 6 -2.15 -3.38 9.68
N ILE A 7 -2.94 -3.94 10.61
CA ILE A 7 -3.55 -3.15 11.70
C ILE A 7 -2.46 -2.53 12.60
N LYS A 8 -1.39 -3.27 12.87
CA LYS A 8 -0.31 -2.83 13.76
C LYS A 8 0.58 -1.75 13.14
N CYS A 9 0.95 -1.89 11.87
CA CYS A 9 1.82 -0.92 11.20
C CYS A 9 1.05 0.29 10.65
N LYS A 10 -0.28 0.20 10.55
CA LYS A 10 -1.11 1.18 9.83
C LYS A 10 -0.61 1.38 8.40
N GLU A 11 -0.22 0.29 7.75
CA GLU A 11 0.27 0.26 6.37
C GLU A 11 -0.66 -0.58 5.50
N TYR A 12 -0.80 -0.23 4.21
CA TYR A 12 -1.59 -1.01 3.27
C TYR A 12 -0.96 -1.10 1.87
N MET A 13 -1.38 -2.13 1.13
CA MET A 13 -1.10 -2.27 -0.29
C MET A 13 -2.37 -2.57 -1.09
N ILE A 14 -2.43 -2.06 -2.32
CA ILE A 14 -3.55 -2.29 -3.23
C ILE A 14 -3.45 -3.69 -3.87
N ILE A 15 -4.58 -4.39 -3.90
CA ILE A 15 -4.73 -5.68 -4.57
C ILE A 15 -5.31 -5.45 -5.97
N HIS A 16 -4.54 -5.83 -6.99
CA HIS A 16 -4.92 -5.80 -8.39
C HIS A 16 -5.11 -7.24 -8.89
N ALA A 17 -6.38 -7.70 -8.94
CA ALA A 17 -6.73 -9.09 -9.27
C ALA A 17 -6.18 -9.57 -10.63
N ASN A 18 -6.06 -8.67 -11.60
CA ASN A 18 -5.64 -8.99 -12.97
C ASN A 18 -4.13 -8.85 -13.20
N ASN A 19 -3.33 -8.55 -12.16
CA ASN A 19 -1.90 -8.33 -12.30
C ASN A 19 -1.11 -9.43 -11.57
N PRO A 20 -0.42 -10.35 -12.28
CA PRO A 20 0.36 -11.41 -11.64
C PRO A 20 1.51 -10.88 -10.77
N LEU A 21 2.09 -9.71 -11.08
CA LEU A 21 3.12 -9.07 -10.23
C LEU A 21 2.57 -8.65 -8.86
N ASN A 22 1.25 -8.50 -8.74
CA ASN A 22 0.60 -8.19 -7.47
C ASN A 22 0.71 -9.35 -6.47
N GLN A 23 0.70 -10.60 -6.94
CA GLN A 23 0.85 -11.78 -6.08
C GLN A 23 2.20 -11.79 -5.35
N THR A 24 3.29 -11.47 -6.06
CA THR A 24 4.62 -11.35 -5.45
C THR A 24 4.68 -10.23 -4.41
N LYS A 25 4.05 -9.07 -4.71
CA LYS A 25 3.97 -7.95 -3.75
C LYS A 25 3.16 -8.30 -2.51
N ILE A 26 2.04 -9.02 -2.67
CA ILE A 26 1.23 -9.53 -1.55
C ILE A 26 2.09 -10.45 -0.68
N GLY A 27 2.77 -11.42 -1.28
CA GLY A 27 3.64 -12.33 -0.53
C GLY A 27 4.77 -11.61 0.22
N ASN A 28 5.37 -10.57 -0.36
CA ASN A 28 6.36 -9.74 0.33
C ASN A 28 5.75 -8.95 1.49
N PHE A 29 4.59 -8.34 1.29
CA PHE A 29 3.87 -7.63 2.35
C PHE A 29 3.53 -8.58 3.50
N GLU A 30 3.02 -9.77 3.22
CA GLU A 30 2.65 -10.74 4.25
C GLU A 30 3.86 -11.29 5.00
N ARG A 31 5.00 -11.51 4.33
CA ARG A 31 6.26 -11.89 4.99
C ARG A 31 6.79 -10.79 5.92
N ASN A 32 6.77 -9.54 5.48
CA ASN A 32 7.20 -8.41 6.31
C ASN A 32 6.30 -8.21 7.54
N HIS A 33 5.04 -8.66 7.44
CA HIS A 33 4.02 -8.53 8.48
C HIS A 33 3.58 -9.89 9.08
N HIS A 34 4.45 -10.91 9.04
CA HIS A 34 4.10 -12.31 9.33
C HIS A 34 3.58 -12.59 10.75
N GLN A 35 3.71 -11.65 11.69
CA GLN A 35 3.18 -11.74 13.06
C GLN A 35 2.15 -10.66 13.38
N HIS A 36 1.68 -9.93 12.36
CA HIS A 36 0.72 -8.85 12.55
C HIS A 36 -0.65 -9.28 12.06
N THR A 37 -1.70 -8.68 12.62
CA THR A 37 -3.06 -8.87 12.12
C THR A 37 -3.20 -8.16 10.77
N LEU A 38 -3.44 -8.96 9.73
CA LEU A 38 -3.67 -8.49 8.36
C LEU A 38 -5.14 -8.65 7.98
N ILE A 39 -5.75 -7.60 7.47
CA ILE A 39 -7.14 -7.60 6.98
C ILE A 39 -7.17 -7.27 5.50
N THR A 40 -8.16 -7.83 4.80
CA THR A 40 -8.44 -7.48 3.41
C THR A 40 -9.75 -6.71 3.39
N VAL A 41 -9.68 -5.47 2.96
CA VAL A 41 -10.77 -4.49 3.02
C VAL A 41 -10.83 -3.72 1.71
N THR A 42 -11.87 -2.91 1.54
CA THR A 42 -11.90 -1.92 0.47
C THR A 42 -10.94 -0.77 0.80
N LEU A 43 -10.38 -0.12 -0.22
CA LEU A 43 -9.45 0.99 -0.03
C LEU A 43 -10.15 2.16 0.69
N GLU A 44 -11.42 2.36 0.38
CA GLU A 44 -12.25 3.42 0.92
C GLU A 44 -12.42 3.33 2.45
N GLU A 45 -12.35 2.12 3.03
CA GLU A 45 -12.47 1.87 4.47
C GLU A 45 -11.22 2.25 5.28
N ILE A 46 -10.05 2.37 4.64
CA ILE A 46 -8.76 2.52 5.34
C ILE A 46 -7.92 3.71 4.88
N LYS A 47 -8.29 4.35 3.77
CA LYS A 47 -7.48 5.39 3.10
C LYS A 47 -7.10 6.57 4.01
N ASP A 48 -7.93 6.90 4.99
CA ASP A 48 -7.74 8.06 5.87
C ASP A 48 -6.95 7.69 7.14
N GLU A 49 -6.83 6.40 7.45
CA GLU A 49 -6.21 5.90 8.68
C GLU A 49 -4.84 5.25 8.49
N TYR A 50 -4.51 4.82 7.27
CA TYR A 50 -3.31 4.04 7.00
C TYR A 50 -2.35 4.84 6.13
N GLN A 51 -1.06 4.82 6.51
CA GLN A 51 -0.01 5.39 5.69
C GLN A 51 0.12 4.55 4.42
N ILE A 52 -0.08 5.21 3.27
CA ILE A 52 0.11 4.62 1.96
C ILE A 52 1.56 4.16 1.92
N ILE A 53 1.82 2.84 1.84
CA ILE A 53 3.16 2.40 1.48
C ILE A 53 3.33 2.86 0.03
N ASN A 54 4.06 3.96 -0.14
CA ASN A 54 4.39 4.47 -1.46
C ASN A 54 4.98 3.30 -2.26
N ASN A 55 4.25 2.90 -3.31
CA ASN A 55 4.71 1.95 -4.31
C ASN A 55 6.08 2.48 -4.77
N ASN A 56 7.16 1.80 -4.37
CA ASN A 56 8.51 2.22 -4.72
C ASN A 56 8.72 1.94 -6.22
N GLY A 57 8.31 2.91 -7.04
CA GLY A 57 8.26 2.78 -8.49
C GLY A 57 7.84 4.04 -9.25
N SER A 58 7.91 5.23 -8.64
CA SER A 58 7.95 6.51 -9.36
C SER A 58 8.78 7.50 -8.55
N LYS A 59 10.07 7.64 -8.89
CA LYS A 59 10.73 8.94 -8.74
C LYS A 59 10.06 9.86 -9.75
N ASP A 60 9.01 10.56 -9.35
CA ASP A 60 8.71 11.85 -9.95
C ASP A 60 9.24 12.93 -9.03
N SER A 61 10.51 13.24 -9.24
CA SER A 61 11.01 14.58 -8.98
C SER A 61 10.20 15.53 -9.85
N THR A 62 9.22 16.24 -9.29
CA THR A 62 8.84 17.54 -9.83
C THR A 62 8.97 18.55 -8.72
N ASN A 63 10.07 19.30 -8.82
CA ASN A 63 10.42 20.45 -8.02
C ASN A 63 9.22 21.40 -7.88
N ASN A 64 8.98 21.81 -6.64
CA ASN A 64 8.37 23.10 -6.38
C ASN A 64 9.34 24.21 -6.82
N SER A 65 8.94 24.95 -7.85
CA SER A 65 9.35 26.33 -8.13
C SER A 65 8.11 26.96 -8.79
N THR A 66 7.56 28.09 -8.36
CA THR A 66 8.23 29.29 -7.84
C THR A 66 7.25 30.10 -6.99
N ASN A 67 7.82 30.77 -5.99
CA ASN A 67 7.22 31.87 -5.23
C ASN A 67 6.69 33.00 -6.14
N SER A 68 5.78 33.77 -5.55
CA SER A 68 5.32 35.11 -5.88
C SER A 68 6.41 36.11 -6.27
#